data_AF-A0A329WCW0-F1
#
_entry.id   AF-A0A329WCW0-F1
#
_cell.length_a   1.000
_cell.length_b   1.000
_cell.length_c   1.000
_cell.angle_alpha   90.00
_cell.angle_beta   90.00
_cell.angle_gamma   90.00
#
_symmetry.space_group_name_H-M   'P 1'
#
loop_
_entity.id
_entity.type
_entity.pdbx_description
1 polymer ?
#
loop_
_entity_poly.entity_id
_entity_poly.type
_entity_poly.pdbx_seq_one_letter_code
_entity_poly.pdbx_strand_id
1 'polypeptide(L)'
;MTEKIELNELVSGLESYLENGYINADSYEDPADDAIDYLGELLLKDSGYCLHFCKKILNSNHLDGNFVKSIALDFLILSESNWLDAFNYLLNKAENLSIPELEKALFYFYCAKNDPEPHPVPEGLFEKLVKRYQVVKNEPEANFYHLDETYNDFIKAHSLDF
;
A
#
# COMPACT_ATOMS: atom_id res chain seq x y z
N MET A 1 -1.01 -26.41 -9.58
CA MET A 1 -1.94 -26.82 -8.52
C MET A 1 -1.33 -26.28 -7.25
N THR A 2 -1.64 -25.02 -6.93
CA THR A 2 -1.03 -24.30 -5.80
C THR A 2 -1.46 -25.01 -4.52
N GLU A 3 -0.48 -25.39 -3.70
CA GLU A 3 -0.74 -26.04 -2.42
C GLU A 3 -1.57 -25.08 -1.57
N LYS A 4 -2.69 -25.56 -1.03
CA LYS A 4 -3.62 -24.69 -0.30
C LYS A 4 -3.02 -24.41 1.08
N ILE A 5 -2.44 -23.24 1.27
CA ILE A 5 -1.88 -22.81 2.55
C ILE A 5 -3.02 -22.71 3.58
N GLU A 6 -2.83 -23.31 4.76
CA GLU A 6 -3.83 -23.29 5.83
C GLU A 6 -3.88 -21.92 6.54
N LEU A 7 -5.04 -21.54 7.09
CA LEU A 7 -5.21 -20.21 7.71
C LEU A 7 -4.16 -19.94 8.81
N ASN A 8 -3.93 -20.92 9.69
CA ASN A 8 -2.96 -20.78 10.77
C ASN A 8 -1.52 -20.61 10.26
N GLU A 9 -1.20 -21.19 9.12
CA GLU A 9 0.11 -21.08 8.48
C GLU A 9 0.30 -19.67 7.89
N LEU A 10 -0.72 -19.14 7.20
CA LEU A 10 -0.71 -17.76 6.72
C LEU A 10 -0.49 -16.76 7.86
N VAL A 11 -1.20 -16.94 8.96
CA VAL A 11 -1.10 -16.08 10.14
C VAL A 11 0.28 -16.17 10.77
N SER A 12 0.76 -17.38 11.04
CA SER A 12 2.08 -17.58 11.67
C SER A 12 3.21 -17.05 10.79
N GLY A 13 3.09 -17.23 9.47
CA GLY A 13 4.01 -16.67 8.49
C GLY A 13 4.07 -15.15 8.58
N LEU A 14 2.92 -14.47 8.48
CA LEU A 14 2.87 -13.00 8.54
C LEU A 14 3.31 -12.43 9.90
N GLU A 15 3.09 -13.16 10.99
CA GLU A 15 3.67 -12.81 12.30
C GLU A 15 5.21 -12.91 12.26
N SER A 16 5.76 -13.99 11.72
CA SER A 16 7.20 -14.12 11.52
C SER A 16 7.75 -13.02 10.61
N TYR A 17 7.04 -12.64 9.54
CA TYR A 17 7.49 -11.55 8.68
C TYR A 17 7.59 -10.23 9.42
N LEU A 18 6.59 -9.90 10.26
CA LEU A 18 6.62 -8.69 11.08
C LEU A 18 7.74 -8.68 12.13
N GLU A 19 8.07 -9.83 12.70
CA GLU A 19 9.08 -9.95 13.77
C GLU A 19 10.50 -10.11 13.25
N ASN A 20 10.67 -10.92 12.20
CA ASN A 20 11.96 -11.42 11.73
C ASN A 20 12.32 -10.95 10.31
N GLY A 21 11.38 -10.34 9.59
CA GLY A 21 11.57 -9.90 8.20
C GLY A 21 11.45 -11.03 7.17
N TYR A 22 11.02 -12.23 7.57
CA TYR A 22 10.78 -13.37 6.67
C TYR A 22 9.60 -14.23 7.09
N ILE A 23 8.93 -14.82 6.10
CA ILE A 23 7.87 -15.82 6.31
C ILE A 23 8.47 -17.15 6.77
N ASN A 24 9.48 -17.64 6.03
CA ASN A 24 10.20 -18.88 6.31
C ASN A 24 11.72 -18.64 6.23
N ALA A 25 12.44 -18.99 7.30
CA ALA A 25 13.89 -18.79 7.41
C ALA A 25 14.69 -19.62 6.39
N ASP A 26 14.12 -20.73 5.93
CA ASP A 26 14.75 -21.63 4.96
C ASP A 26 14.30 -21.32 3.51
N SER A 27 13.50 -20.28 3.29
CA SER A 27 13.11 -19.81 1.96
C SER A 27 14.30 -19.18 1.24
N TYR A 28 14.42 -19.47 -0.06
CA TYR A 28 15.38 -18.81 -0.94
C TYR A 28 14.73 -17.68 -1.75
N GLU A 29 13.41 -17.50 -1.64
CA GLU A 29 12.66 -16.44 -2.31
C GLU A 29 12.84 -15.11 -1.57
N ASP A 30 12.48 -14.00 -2.23
CA ASP A 30 12.44 -12.70 -1.56
C ASP A 30 11.37 -12.73 -0.46
N PRO A 31 11.73 -12.44 0.80
CA PRO A 31 10.76 -12.36 1.89
C PRO A 31 9.57 -11.44 1.63
N ALA A 32 9.75 -10.38 0.84
CA ALA A 32 8.68 -9.47 0.44
C ALA A 32 7.67 -10.15 -0.49
N ASP A 33 8.13 -10.97 -1.43
CA ASP A 33 7.27 -11.71 -2.35
C ASP A 33 6.45 -12.76 -1.59
N ASP A 34 7.10 -13.53 -0.71
CA ASP A 34 6.42 -14.49 0.17
C ASP A 34 5.34 -13.79 1.02
N ALA A 35 5.66 -12.61 1.58
CA ALA A 35 4.70 -11.85 2.39
C ALA A 35 3.50 -11.34 1.58
N ILE A 36 3.72 -10.93 0.32
CA ILE A 36 2.64 -10.48 -0.57
C ILE A 36 1.72 -11.64 -0.93
N ASP A 37 2.28 -12.80 -1.27
CA ASP A 37 1.52 -14.01 -1.56
C ASP A 37 0.67 -14.43 -0.34
N TYR A 38 1.27 -14.38 0.86
CA TYR A 38 0.56 -14.70 2.10
C TYR A 38 -0.56 -13.70 2.41
N LEU A 39 -0.34 -12.39 2.21
CA LEU A 39 -1.40 -11.38 2.35
C LEU A 39 -2.54 -11.59 1.35
N GLY A 40 -2.21 -11.92 0.09
CA GLY A 40 -3.19 -12.19 -0.95
C GLY A 40 -4.05 -13.41 -0.64
N GLU A 41 -3.44 -14.52 -0.25
CA GLU A 41 -4.15 -15.73 0.17
C GLU A 41 -4.99 -15.50 1.44
N LEU A 42 -4.47 -14.73 2.40
CA LEU A 42 -5.22 -14.37 3.60
C LEU A 42 -6.42 -13.49 3.27
N LEU A 43 -6.30 -12.54 2.33
CA LEU A 43 -7.40 -11.69 1.89
C LEU A 43 -8.58 -12.51 1.36
N LEU A 44 -8.29 -13.60 0.63
CA LEU A 44 -9.31 -14.50 0.07
C LEU A 44 -9.98 -15.39 1.13
N LYS A 45 -9.29 -15.72 2.23
CA LYS A 45 -9.77 -16.63 3.28
C LYS A 45 -10.42 -15.91 4.44
N ASP A 46 -9.82 -14.80 4.88
CA ASP A 46 -10.27 -13.96 5.98
C ASP A 46 -9.80 -12.52 5.74
N SER A 47 -10.63 -11.76 5.02
CA SER A 47 -10.34 -10.37 4.68
C SER A 47 -10.19 -9.48 5.92
N GLY A 48 -10.95 -9.73 6.98
CA GLY A 48 -10.84 -8.98 8.22
C GLY A 48 -9.46 -9.12 8.86
N TYR A 49 -8.95 -10.35 8.88
CA TYR A 49 -7.63 -10.62 9.43
C TYR A 49 -6.49 -10.16 8.52
N CYS A 50 -6.65 -10.25 7.19
CA CYS A 50 -5.71 -9.65 6.25
C CYS A 50 -5.57 -8.13 6.47
N LEU A 51 -6.69 -7.41 6.58
CA LEU A 51 -6.68 -5.96 6.78
C LEU A 51 -6.07 -5.59 8.15
N HIS A 52 -6.21 -6.44 9.17
CA HIS A 52 -5.50 -6.27 10.43
C HIS A 52 -3.98 -6.36 10.26
N PHE A 53 -3.47 -7.33 9.49
CA PHE A 53 -2.04 -7.40 9.15
C PHE A 53 -1.58 -6.23 8.30
N CYS A 54 -2.38 -5.78 7.33
CA CYS A 54 -2.05 -4.61 6.51
C CYS A 54 -1.78 -3.38 7.39
N LYS A 55 -2.62 -3.14 8.42
CA LYS A 55 -2.38 -2.05 9.39
C LYS A 55 -1.09 -2.25 10.20
N LYS A 56 -0.79 -3.48 10.63
CA LYS A 56 0.47 -3.76 11.34
C LYS A 56 1.69 -3.49 10.47
N ILE A 57 1.65 -3.91 9.20
CA ILE A 57 2.74 -3.74 8.22
C ILE A 57 3.00 -2.26 7.95
N LEU A 58 1.95 -1.47 7.69
CA LEU A 58 2.08 -0.02 7.46
C LEU A 58 2.73 0.72 8.64
N ASN A 59 2.43 0.28 9.87
CA ASN A 59 2.95 0.90 11.08
C ASN A 59 4.31 0.33 11.54
N SER A 60 4.85 -0.69 10.86
CA SER A 60 6.15 -1.25 11.20
C SER A 60 7.29 -0.34 10.73
N ASN A 61 8.18 0.01 11.64
CA ASN A 61 9.38 0.80 11.35
C ASN A 61 10.60 -0.08 11.01
N HIS A 62 10.50 -1.41 11.19
CA HIS A 62 11.62 -2.33 11.07
C HIS A 62 11.62 -3.15 9.78
N LEU A 63 10.58 -2.99 8.96
CA LEU A 63 10.49 -3.64 7.66
C LEU A 63 11.02 -2.72 6.57
N ASP A 64 12.07 -3.17 5.88
CA ASP A 64 12.64 -2.53 4.68
C ASP A 64 11.75 -2.71 3.43
N GLY A 65 10.70 -3.54 3.52
CA GLY A 65 9.78 -3.88 2.43
C GLY A 65 8.79 -2.76 2.06
N ASN A 66 9.29 -1.69 1.44
CA ASN A 66 8.47 -0.57 0.93
C ASN A 66 7.36 -1.05 -0.03
N PHE A 67 7.66 -2.06 -0.86
CA PHE A 67 6.68 -2.63 -1.76
C PHE A 67 5.54 -3.35 -1.02
N VAL A 68 5.86 -4.15 0.02
CA VAL A 68 4.83 -4.80 0.85
C VAL A 68 3.93 -3.77 1.54
N LYS A 69 4.50 -2.65 2.02
CA LYS A 69 3.71 -1.54 2.55
C LYS A 69 2.76 -0.95 1.51
N SER A 70 3.20 -0.79 0.26
CA SER A 70 2.33 -0.31 -0.81
C SER A 70 1.17 -1.26 -1.11
N ILE A 71 1.39 -2.58 -1.06
CA ILE A 71 0.33 -3.58 -1.23
C ILE A 71 -0.64 -3.56 -0.05
N ALA A 72 -0.13 -3.50 1.18
CA ALA A 72 -0.95 -3.36 2.38
C ALA A 72 -1.83 -2.08 2.35
N LEU A 73 -1.27 -0.97 1.87
CA LEU A 73 -2.01 0.27 1.65
C LEU A 73 -3.12 0.07 0.61
N ASP A 74 -2.81 -0.51 -0.54
CA ASP A 74 -3.75 -0.77 -1.64
C ASP A 74 -4.96 -1.60 -1.15
N PHE A 75 -4.70 -2.67 -0.41
CA PHE A 75 -5.77 -3.50 0.19
C PHE A 75 -6.64 -2.73 1.17
N LEU A 76 -6.06 -1.87 2.00
CA LEU A 76 -6.84 -1.06 2.95
C LEU A 76 -7.69 -0.01 2.23
N ILE A 77 -7.12 0.70 1.26
CA ILE A 77 -7.81 1.73 0.47
C ILE A 77 -9.01 1.13 -0.28
N LEU A 78 -8.85 -0.06 -0.87
CA LEU A 78 -9.91 -0.74 -1.64
C LEU A 78 -10.94 -1.45 -0.75
N SER A 79 -10.77 -1.43 0.57
CA SER A 79 -11.70 -2.09 1.50
C SER A 79 -12.84 -1.16 1.94
N GLU A 80 -14.06 -1.69 1.98
CA GLU A 80 -15.25 -0.94 2.43
C GLU A 80 -15.15 -0.47 3.88
N SER A 81 -14.42 -1.20 4.74
CA SER A 81 -14.38 -0.97 6.18
C SER A 81 -13.13 -0.27 6.69
N ASN A 82 -12.06 -0.15 5.88
CA ASN A 82 -10.78 0.43 6.34
C ASN A 82 -10.20 1.51 5.43
N TRP A 83 -10.92 1.94 4.38
CA TRP A 83 -10.48 3.07 3.53
C TRP A 83 -10.15 4.32 4.34
N LEU A 84 -10.92 4.60 5.40
CA LEU A 84 -10.71 5.77 6.25
C LEU A 84 -9.39 5.68 7.03
N ASP A 85 -9.04 4.48 7.51
CA ASP A 85 -7.75 4.25 8.17
C ASP A 85 -6.59 4.45 7.19
N ALA A 86 -6.75 4.02 5.93
CA ALA A 86 -5.76 4.26 4.89
C ALA A 86 -5.60 5.74 4.56
N PHE A 87 -6.70 6.48 4.44
CA PHE A 87 -6.66 7.93 4.20
C PHE A 87 -6.01 8.68 5.35
N ASN A 88 -6.31 8.29 6.59
CA ASN A 88 -5.65 8.84 7.78
C ASN A 88 -4.16 8.51 7.80
N TYR A 89 -3.77 7.29 7.43
CA TYR A 89 -2.36 6.93 7.28
C TYR A 89 -1.66 7.84 6.27
N LEU A 90 -2.23 7.98 5.06
CA LEU A 90 -1.68 8.85 4.02
C LEU A 90 -1.53 10.30 4.50
N LEU A 91 -2.55 10.86 5.14
CA LEU A 91 -2.53 12.24 5.63
C LEU A 91 -1.42 12.46 6.67
N ASN A 92 -1.25 11.50 7.58
CA ASN A 92 -0.30 11.57 8.69
C ASN A 92 1.14 11.21 8.28
N LYS A 93 1.31 10.42 7.23
CA LYS A 93 2.62 9.91 6.77
C LYS A 93 3.07 10.48 5.43
N ALA A 94 2.30 11.38 4.82
CA ALA A 94 2.56 11.92 3.48
C ALA A 94 4.01 12.31 3.21
N GLU A 95 4.67 13.00 4.15
CA GLU A 95 6.06 13.47 3.99
C GLU A 95 7.08 12.33 3.89
N ASN A 96 6.74 11.15 4.39
CA ASN A 96 7.61 9.98 4.50
C ASN A 96 7.14 8.78 3.65
N LEU A 97 6.09 8.93 2.83
CA LEU A 97 5.62 7.83 1.98
C LEU A 97 6.74 7.38 1.05
N SER A 98 6.95 6.07 0.95
CA SER A 98 7.81 5.53 -0.10
C SER A 98 7.23 5.81 -1.49
N ILE A 99 8.05 5.69 -2.53
CA ILE A 99 7.62 5.85 -3.93
C ILE A 99 6.43 4.93 -4.26
N PRO A 100 6.46 3.61 -3.97
CA PRO A 100 5.33 2.74 -4.29
C PRO A 100 4.06 3.07 -3.48
N GLU A 101 4.16 3.50 -2.23
CA GLU A 101 2.98 3.96 -1.47
C GLU A 101 2.37 5.23 -2.07
N LEU A 102 3.22 6.19 -2.48
CA LEU A 102 2.76 7.41 -3.13
C LEU A 102 2.08 7.11 -4.48
N GLU A 103 2.68 6.24 -5.28
CA GLU A 103 2.13 5.79 -6.56
C GLU A 103 0.72 5.22 -6.36
N LYS A 104 0.57 4.25 -5.44
CA LYS A 104 -0.73 3.63 -5.13
C LYS A 104 -1.79 4.64 -4.70
N ALA A 105 -1.40 5.62 -3.86
CA ALA A 105 -2.31 6.67 -3.43
C ALA A 105 -2.77 7.56 -4.60
N LEU A 106 -1.85 8.01 -5.44
CA LEU A 106 -2.16 8.84 -6.61
C LEU A 106 -3.04 8.08 -7.61
N PHE A 107 -2.70 6.81 -7.89
CA PHE A 107 -3.44 5.95 -8.79
C PHE A 107 -4.87 5.71 -8.29
N TYR A 108 -5.04 5.42 -7.00
CA TYR A 108 -6.37 5.27 -6.42
C TYR A 108 -7.21 6.53 -6.63
N PHE A 109 -6.69 7.71 -6.30
CA PHE A 109 -7.46 8.94 -6.43
C PHE A 109 -7.72 9.34 -7.89
N TYR A 110 -6.85 8.95 -8.82
CA TYR A 110 -7.13 9.06 -10.25
C TYR A 110 -8.34 8.20 -10.63
N CYS A 111 -8.36 6.93 -10.22
CA CYS A 111 -9.48 6.01 -10.50
C CYS A 111 -10.79 6.45 -9.82
N ALA A 112 -10.73 6.87 -8.55
CA ALA A 112 -11.87 7.29 -7.75
C ALA A 112 -12.60 8.51 -8.34
N LYS A 113 -11.97 9.27 -9.25
CA LYS A 113 -12.63 10.37 -9.96
C LYS A 113 -13.85 9.90 -10.78
N ASN A 114 -13.84 8.66 -11.24
CA ASN A 114 -14.91 8.06 -12.03
C ASN A 114 -15.92 7.28 -11.18
N ASP A 115 -15.70 7.17 -9.87
CA ASP A 115 -16.66 6.56 -8.95
C ASP A 115 -17.88 7.51 -8.82
N PRO A 116 -19.13 7.02 -8.98
CA PRO A 116 -20.31 7.85 -8.74
C PRO A 116 -20.46 8.30 -7.27
N GLU A 117 -19.88 7.57 -6.32
CA GLU A 117 -19.96 7.85 -4.87
C GLU A 117 -18.57 7.74 -4.21
N PRO A 118 -17.60 8.60 -4.60
CA PRO A 118 -16.24 8.48 -4.10
C PRO A 118 -16.18 8.80 -2.60
N HIS A 119 -15.26 8.14 -1.90
CA HIS A 119 -15.00 8.45 -0.50
C HIS A 119 -14.52 9.89 -0.31
N PRO A 120 -14.96 10.57 0.77
CA PRO A 120 -14.55 11.95 1.03
C PRO A 120 -13.06 12.02 1.31
N VAL A 121 -12.35 12.85 0.54
CA VAL A 121 -10.91 13.08 0.68
C VAL A 121 -10.66 14.00 1.90
N PRO A 122 -9.77 13.63 2.83
CA PRO A 122 -9.40 14.50 3.94
C PRO A 122 -8.79 15.82 3.46
N GLU A 123 -9.10 16.91 4.17
CA GLU A 123 -8.57 18.23 3.87
C GLU A 123 -7.02 18.23 3.85
N GLY A 124 -6.45 18.85 2.82
CA GLY A 124 -5.00 18.96 2.64
C GLY A 124 -4.28 17.69 2.18
N LEU A 125 -4.98 16.54 2.03
CA LEU A 125 -4.35 15.30 1.60
C LEU A 125 -3.71 15.43 0.20
N PHE A 126 -4.45 15.95 -0.79
CA PHE A 126 -3.92 16.11 -2.14
C PHE A 126 -2.70 17.03 -2.20
N GLU A 127 -2.72 18.16 -1.50
CA GLU A 127 -1.55 19.04 -1.41
C GLU A 127 -0.33 18.34 -0.84
N LYS A 128 -0.53 17.51 0.18
CA LYS A 128 0.54 16.73 0.81
C LYS A 128 1.09 15.64 -0.13
N LEU A 129 0.24 14.95 -0.88
CA LEU A 129 0.67 13.96 -1.90
C LEU A 129 1.46 14.64 -3.02
N VAL A 130 0.99 15.79 -3.52
CA VAL A 130 1.72 16.57 -4.54
C VAL A 130 3.06 17.04 -4.01
N LYS A 131 3.12 17.58 -2.78
CA LYS A 131 4.40 17.96 -2.15
C LYS A 131 5.35 16.78 -2.05
N ARG A 132 4.86 15.60 -1.66
CA ARG A 132 5.69 14.40 -1.59
C ARG A 132 6.22 13.99 -2.96
N TYR A 133 5.38 14.01 -4.00
CA TYR A 133 5.83 13.78 -5.38
C TYR A 133 6.97 14.71 -5.78
N GLN A 134 6.86 16.02 -5.51
CA GLN A 134 7.92 16.97 -5.86
C GLN A 134 9.28 16.65 -5.21
N VAL A 135 9.25 16.03 -4.02
CA VAL A 135 10.47 15.58 -3.32
C VAL A 135 11.09 14.35 -3.98
N VAL A 136 10.27 13.38 -4.41
CA VAL A 136 10.78 12.06 -4.84
C VAL A 136 10.79 11.81 -6.35
N LYS A 137 10.22 12.70 -7.17
CA LYS A 137 10.10 12.52 -8.63
C LYS A 137 11.41 12.28 -9.38
N ASN A 138 12.54 12.74 -8.84
CA ASN A 138 13.86 12.59 -9.46
C ASN A 138 14.66 11.40 -8.89
N GLU A 139 14.08 10.64 -7.97
CA GLU A 139 14.74 9.46 -7.40
C GLU A 139 14.85 8.35 -8.46
N PRO A 140 15.95 7.55 -8.46
CA PRO A 140 16.17 6.54 -9.50
C PRO A 140 15.04 5.52 -9.66
N GLU A 141 14.36 5.20 -8.56
CA GLU A 141 13.28 4.22 -8.51
C GLU A 141 11.93 4.76 -8.99
N ALA A 142 11.77 6.09 -9.15
CA ALA A 142 10.49 6.70 -9.52
C ALA A 142 9.96 6.19 -10.87
N ASN A 143 10.87 5.97 -11.83
CA ASN A 143 10.51 5.46 -13.16
C ASN A 143 10.08 3.98 -13.12
N PHE A 144 10.64 3.16 -12.22
CA PHE A 144 10.24 1.76 -12.08
C PHE A 144 8.76 1.62 -11.68
N TYR A 145 8.29 2.55 -10.84
CA TYR A 145 6.90 2.60 -10.41
C TYR A 145 6.01 3.48 -11.31
N HIS A 146 6.50 3.96 -12.46
CA HIS A 146 5.72 4.83 -13.34
C HIS A 146 5.18 6.10 -12.65
N LEU A 147 5.86 6.60 -11.61
CA LEU A 147 5.33 7.64 -10.73
C LEU A 147 4.95 8.94 -11.47
N ASP A 148 5.77 9.37 -12.43
CA ASP A 148 5.50 10.57 -13.23
C ASP A 148 4.24 10.42 -14.09
N GLU A 149 3.99 9.24 -14.65
CA GLU A 149 2.79 8.94 -15.43
C GLU A 149 1.56 9.00 -14.54
N THR A 150 1.57 8.26 -13.42
CA THR A 150 0.49 8.23 -12.43
C THR A 150 0.18 9.62 -11.88
N TYR A 151 1.22 10.41 -11.57
CA TYR A 151 1.05 11.80 -11.10
C TYR A 151 0.36 12.69 -12.15
N ASN A 152 0.78 12.60 -13.41
CA ASN A 152 0.20 13.43 -14.47
C ASN A 152 -1.28 13.11 -14.69
N ASP A 153 -1.67 11.85 -14.58
CA ASP A 153 -3.06 11.45 -14.70
C ASP A 153 -3.90 11.90 -13.50
N PHE A 154 -3.35 11.80 -12.29
CA PHE A 154 -3.95 12.35 -11.08
C PHE A 154 -4.20 13.87 -11.17
N ILE A 155 -3.19 14.66 -11.55
CA ILE A 155 -3.32 16.12 -11.66
C ILE A 155 -4.38 16.52 -12.70
N LYS A 156 -4.38 15.87 -13.87
CA LYS A 156 -5.40 16.12 -14.91
C LYS A 156 -6.81 15.79 -14.42
N ALA A 157 -6.98 14.67 -13.73
CA ALA A 157 -8.30 14.22 -13.26
C ALA A 157 -8.92 15.17 -12.22
N HIS A 158 -8.08 15.82 -11.41
CA HIS A 158 -8.54 16.72 -10.35
C HIS A 158 -8.41 18.21 -10.71
N SER A 159 -7.93 18.54 -11.91
CA SER A 159 -7.70 19.93 -12.37
C SER A 159 -6.93 20.76 -11.35
N LEU A 160 -5.91 20.13 -10.74
CA LEU A 160 -5.13 20.75 -9.68
C LEU A 160 -4.06 21.66 -10.29
N ASP A 161 -4.20 22.97 -10.10
CA ASP A 161 -3.18 23.96 -10.45
C ASP A 161 -2.25 24.14 -9.24
N PHE A 162 -1.06 23.54 -9.28
CA PHE A 162 0.01 23.72 -8.28
C PHE A 162 1.28 24.28 -8.89
#